data_AF-A0A6N2KAZ4-F1
#
_entry.id   AF-A0A6N2KAZ4-F1
#
_cell.length_a   1.000
_cell.length_b   1.000
_cell.length_c   1.000
_cell.angle_alpha   90.00
_cell.angle_beta   90.00
_cell.angle_gamma   90.00
#
_symmetry.space_group_name_H-M   'P 1'
#
loop_
_entity.id
_entity.type
_entity.pdbx_description
1 polymer ?
#
loop_
_entity_poly.entity_id
_entity_poly.type
_entity_poly.pdbx_seq_one_letter_code
_entity_poly.pdbx_strand_id
1 'polypeptide(L)'
;MADIVTPNIKEASALLGGIRLETVADMRTAAELLHALGPRNVLVKGGDLPGSLDAVDIFFNGEHFYELRSSRIKTHNTHGTGCTLASCIAAELAKGSPMLTAVRVAKRYVETALEYSKDILIGNGIQGPFDHLLRLKSGSHSFRRKDAFNPSDLFLYAVTDSGMNKKWGRSMVDAVAEAIQGGATIVQLRMLKQGIFWKQRSRVLQSVVPMEFCY
;
A
#
# COMPACT_ATOMS: atom_id res chain seq x y z
N MET A 1 -11.85 9.32 9.44
CA MET A 1 -10.68 10.16 9.05
C MET A 1 -9.49 9.22 8.95
N ALA A 2 -8.77 9.17 7.83
CA ALA A 2 -7.56 8.33 7.72
C ALA A 2 -6.37 9.04 8.38
N ASP A 3 -5.60 8.31 9.19
CA ASP A 3 -4.37 8.83 9.80
C ASP A 3 -3.24 8.94 8.78
N ILE A 4 -3.16 8.00 7.83
CA ILE A 4 -2.20 8.03 6.74
C ILE A 4 -2.77 7.46 5.44
N VAL A 5 -2.43 8.07 4.32
CA VAL A 5 -2.59 7.50 2.97
C VAL A 5 -1.22 7.26 2.33
N THR A 6 -1.07 6.14 1.60
CA THR A 6 0.23 5.73 1.04
C THR A 6 0.18 5.50 -0.48
N PRO A 7 -0.21 6.48 -1.32
CA PRO A 7 -0.32 6.27 -2.76
C PRO A 7 1.06 6.12 -3.43
N ASN A 8 1.18 5.28 -4.46
CA ASN A 8 2.29 5.40 -5.41
C ASN A 8 2.07 6.55 -6.39
N ILE A 9 3.05 6.87 -7.24
CA ILE A 9 2.97 7.93 -8.26
C ILE A 9 1.69 7.86 -9.12
N LYS A 10 1.31 6.65 -9.58
CA LYS A 10 0.14 6.47 -10.45
C LYS A 10 -1.17 6.68 -9.69
N GLU A 11 -1.24 6.19 -8.46
CA GLU A 11 -2.37 6.39 -7.54
C GLU A 11 -2.51 7.86 -7.16
N ALA A 12 -1.41 8.54 -6.82
CA ALA A 12 -1.39 9.97 -6.50
C ALA A 12 -1.85 10.81 -7.70
N SER A 13 -1.33 10.52 -8.90
CA SER A 13 -1.80 11.14 -10.15
C SER A 13 -3.30 10.95 -10.34
N ALA A 14 -3.83 9.73 -10.18
CA ALA A 14 -5.25 9.44 -10.36
C ALA A 14 -6.15 10.17 -9.33
N LEU A 15 -5.73 10.23 -8.06
CA LEU A 15 -6.45 10.94 -7.00
C LEU A 15 -6.48 12.46 -7.23
N LEU A 16 -5.45 13.00 -7.89
CA LEU A 16 -5.30 14.43 -8.17
C LEU A 16 -5.78 14.81 -9.59
N GLY A 17 -6.64 13.99 -10.20
CA GLY A 17 -7.26 14.32 -11.49
C GLY A 17 -6.34 14.11 -12.71
N GLY A 18 -5.34 13.24 -12.60
CA GLY A 18 -4.49 12.83 -13.73
C GLY A 18 -3.26 13.72 -13.97
N ILE A 19 -2.83 14.50 -12.97
CA ILE A 19 -1.60 15.31 -13.09
C ILE A 19 -0.37 14.41 -13.30
N ARG A 20 0.61 14.89 -14.06
CA ARG A 20 1.88 14.18 -14.24
C ARG A 20 2.80 14.42 -13.05
N LEU A 21 3.42 13.36 -12.56
CA LEU A 21 4.38 13.38 -11.47
C LEU A 21 5.66 12.69 -11.95
N GLU A 22 6.67 13.49 -12.30
CA GLU A 22 7.91 13.02 -12.93
C GLU A 22 9.14 13.32 -12.07
N THR A 23 9.00 14.21 -11.09
CA THR A 23 10.09 14.65 -10.22
C THR A 23 9.74 14.52 -8.73
N VAL A 24 10.78 14.58 -7.89
CA VAL A 24 10.62 14.63 -6.43
C VAL A 24 9.88 15.91 -5.99
N ALA A 25 10.04 17.01 -6.71
CA ALA A 25 9.28 18.24 -6.46
C ALA A 25 7.79 18.02 -6.71
N ASP A 26 7.42 17.35 -7.81
CA ASP A 26 6.02 17.02 -8.10
C ASP A 26 5.41 16.14 -7.00
N MET A 27 6.20 15.19 -6.46
CA MET A 27 5.76 14.35 -5.35
C MET A 27 5.50 15.13 -4.06
N ARG A 28 6.29 16.19 -3.77
CA ARG A 28 6.02 17.09 -2.64
C ARG A 28 4.70 17.82 -2.83
N THR A 29 4.50 18.43 -4.01
CA THR A 29 3.25 19.11 -4.35
C THR A 29 2.07 18.15 -4.27
N ALA A 30 2.21 16.91 -4.76
CA ALA A 30 1.18 15.90 -4.64
C ALA A 30 0.87 15.56 -3.19
N ALA A 31 1.87 15.47 -2.31
CA ALA A 31 1.66 15.17 -0.90
C ALA A 31 0.87 16.30 -0.19
N GLU A 32 1.15 17.56 -0.49
CA GLU A 32 0.37 18.72 0.01
C GLU A 32 -1.07 18.68 -0.47
N LEU A 33 -1.28 18.50 -1.77
CA LEU A 33 -2.62 18.46 -2.36
C LEU A 33 -3.45 17.30 -1.79
N LEU A 34 -2.83 16.13 -1.60
CA LEU A 34 -3.47 14.97 -1.00
C LEU A 34 -3.79 15.19 0.49
N HIS A 35 -2.91 15.87 1.22
CA HIS A 35 -3.14 16.22 2.63
C HIS A 35 -4.33 17.16 2.76
N ALA A 36 -4.50 18.12 1.83
CA ALA A 36 -5.65 19.02 1.79
C ALA A 36 -6.99 18.30 1.59
N LEU A 37 -7.00 17.03 1.15
CA LEU A 37 -8.20 16.20 1.07
C LEU A 37 -8.64 15.60 2.43
N GLY A 38 -7.85 15.80 3.50
CA GLY A 38 -8.21 15.43 4.87
C GLY A 38 -7.34 14.39 5.61
N PRO A 39 -6.49 13.55 4.97
CA PRO A 39 -5.56 12.69 5.72
C PRO A 39 -4.57 13.49 6.55
N ARG A 40 -4.29 13.06 7.79
CA ARG A 40 -3.30 13.72 8.66
C ARG A 40 -1.86 13.57 8.16
N ASN A 41 -1.59 12.46 7.48
CA ASN A 41 -0.27 12.15 6.94
C ASN A 41 -0.40 11.57 5.53
N VAL A 42 0.59 11.87 4.68
CA VAL A 42 0.64 11.40 3.30
C VAL A 42 2.03 10.83 3.03
N LEU A 43 2.09 9.63 2.46
CA LEU A 43 3.31 9.00 1.97
C LEU A 43 3.19 8.73 0.47
N VAL A 44 3.76 9.60 -0.35
CA VAL A 44 3.82 9.40 -1.81
C VAL A 44 5.03 8.52 -2.12
N LYS A 45 4.78 7.29 -2.60
CA LYS A 45 5.81 6.30 -2.89
C LYS A 45 6.37 6.49 -4.29
N GLY A 46 7.68 6.70 -4.40
CA GLY A 46 8.35 7.02 -5.66
C GLY A 46 9.19 5.89 -6.25
N GLY A 47 9.09 4.65 -5.75
CA GLY A 47 9.78 3.50 -6.35
C GLY A 47 9.52 3.29 -7.86
N ASP A 48 8.46 3.90 -8.40
CA ASP A 48 8.10 3.93 -9.82
C ASP A 48 8.57 5.19 -10.58
N LEU A 49 9.35 6.08 -9.95
CA LEU A 49 9.78 7.35 -10.55
C LEU A 49 10.65 7.07 -11.80
N PRO A 50 10.31 7.67 -12.96
CA PRO A 50 11.07 7.47 -14.19
C PRO A 50 12.51 7.97 -14.05
N GLY A 51 13.48 7.25 -14.60
CA GLY A 51 14.88 7.69 -14.70
C GLY A 51 15.67 7.77 -13.38
N SER A 52 15.03 7.56 -12.23
CA SER A 52 15.71 7.63 -10.93
C SER A 52 16.44 6.32 -10.60
N LEU A 53 17.72 6.45 -10.21
CA LEU A 53 18.54 5.40 -9.62
C LEU A 53 18.19 5.13 -8.14
N ASP A 54 17.51 6.07 -7.50
CA ASP A 54 17.05 5.96 -6.12
C ASP A 54 15.54 5.73 -6.05
N ALA A 55 15.11 4.96 -5.05
CA ALA A 55 13.72 4.88 -4.64
C ALA A 55 13.47 5.95 -3.55
N VAL A 56 12.93 7.09 -3.97
CA VAL A 56 12.60 8.22 -3.07
C VAL A 56 11.12 8.18 -2.74
N ASP A 57 10.76 8.15 -1.47
CA ASP A 57 9.39 8.35 -1.01
C ASP A 57 9.28 9.69 -0.26
N ILE A 58 8.15 10.37 -0.39
CA ILE A 58 7.89 11.66 0.26
C ILE A 58 6.82 11.49 1.31
N PHE A 59 7.21 11.69 2.57
CA PHE A 59 6.30 11.73 3.70
C PHE A 59 6.03 13.18 4.10
N PHE A 60 4.75 13.52 4.29
CA PHE A 60 4.29 14.82 4.74
C PHE A 60 3.28 14.65 5.86
N ASN A 61 3.48 15.36 6.98
CA ASN A 61 2.62 15.30 8.18
C ASN A 61 1.75 16.55 8.38
N GLY A 62 1.66 17.43 7.37
CA GLY A 62 0.97 18.71 7.45
C GLY A 62 1.87 19.91 7.78
N GLU A 63 3.08 19.68 8.30
CA GLU A 63 4.02 20.74 8.70
C GLU A 63 5.41 20.58 8.05
N HIS A 64 5.87 19.34 7.94
CA HIS A 64 7.22 19.00 7.54
C HIS A 64 7.23 17.91 6.49
N PHE A 65 8.14 18.08 5.53
CA PHE A 65 8.47 17.08 4.54
C PHE A 65 9.66 16.25 4.97
N TYR A 66 9.58 14.96 4.70
CA TYR A 66 10.66 14.01 4.92
C TYR A 66 10.89 13.21 3.63
N GLU A 67 12.06 13.37 3.04
CA GLU A 67 12.53 12.50 1.96
C GLU A 67 13.07 11.21 2.55
N LEU A 68 12.52 10.08 2.12
CA LEU A 68 12.98 8.76 2.50
C LEU A 68 13.64 8.11 1.29
N ARG A 69 14.97 8.17 1.23
CA ARG A 69 15.78 7.71 0.10
C ARG A 69 16.38 6.33 0.40
N SER A 70 16.37 5.47 -0.61
CA SER A 70 17.05 4.18 -0.63
C SER A 70 17.54 3.87 -2.04
N SER A 71 18.54 3.00 -2.18
CA SER A 71 18.96 2.54 -3.51
C SER A 71 17.84 1.74 -4.18
N ARG A 72 17.69 1.90 -5.50
CA ARG A 72 16.70 1.12 -6.24
C ARG A 72 17.17 -0.33 -6.39
N ILE A 73 16.42 -1.25 -5.81
CA ILE A 73 16.70 -2.69 -5.93
C ILE A 73 16.18 -3.18 -7.28
N LYS A 74 17.08 -3.67 -8.12
CA LYS A 74 16.73 -4.22 -9.44
C LYS A 74 16.20 -5.64 -9.28
N THR A 75 14.88 -5.79 -9.21
CA THR A 75 14.21 -7.08 -9.15
C THR A 75 12.84 -7.04 -9.82
N HIS A 76 12.35 -8.21 -10.26
CA HIS A 76 10.98 -8.42 -10.70
C HIS A 76 10.03 -8.72 -9.52
N ASN A 77 10.57 -8.95 -8.32
CA ASN A 77 9.83 -9.37 -7.12
C ASN A 77 9.18 -8.21 -6.36
N THR A 78 8.48 -7.33 -7.08
CA THR A 78 7.90 -6.11 -6.50
C THR A 78 6.42 -6.25 -6.13
N HIS A 79 5.82 -7.43 -6.36
CA HIS A 79 4.43 -7.68 -6.01
C HIS A 79 4.23 -7.64 -4.49
N GLY A 80 3.18 -6.95 -4.05
CA GLY A 80 2.84 -6.85 -2.63
C GLY A 80 3.65 -5.83 -1.82
N THR A 81 4.58 -5.09 -2.45
CA THR A 81 5.41 -4.08 -1.76
C THR A 81 4.56 -2.99 -1.08
N GLY A 82 3.53 -2.50 -1.77
CA GLY A 82 2.58 -1.53 -1.24
C GLY A 82 1.79 -2.06 -0.03
N CYS A 83 1.21 -3.26 -0.15
CA CYS A 83 0.44 -3.88 0.95
C CYS A 83 1.33 -4.13 2.18
N THR A 84 2.55 -4.58 1.93
CA THR A 84 3.54 -4.86 2.97
C THR A 84 3.97 -3.60 3.70
N LEU A 85 4.24 -2.53 2.95
CA LEU A 85 4.59 -1.23 3.52
C LEU A 85 3.48 -0.75 4.45
N ALA A 86 2.23 -0.74 3.96
CA ALA A 86 1.10 -0.25 4.73
C ALA A 86 0.79 -1.15 5.95
N SER A 87 0.93 -2.47 5.80
CA SER A 87 0.79 -3.43 6.92
C SER A 87 1.89 -3.27 7.97
N CYS A 88 3.12 -2.98 7.54
CA CYS A 88 4.23 -2.72 8.46
C CYS A 88 4.03 -1.40 9.21
N ILE A 89 3.57 -0.33 8.53
CA ILE A 89 3.19 0.93 9.18
C ILE A 89 2.11 0.67 10.24
N ALA A 90 1.04 -0.05 9.87
CA ALA A 90 -0.04 -0.41 10.80
C ALA A 90 0.49 -1.17 12.03
N ALA A 91 1.36 -2.16 11.82
CA ALA A 91 1.95 -2.95 12.88
C ALA A 91 2.87 -2.13 13.79
N GLU A 92 3.64 -1.18 13.24
CA GLU A 92 4.47 -0.27 14.03
C GLU A 92 3.62 0.70 14.87
N LEU A 93 2.57 1.27 14.29
CA LEU A 93 1.63 2.13 15.01
C LEU A 93 0.94 1.37 16.15
N ALA A 94 0.53 0.12 15.92
CA ALA A 94 -0.06 -0.74 16.95
C ALA A 94 0.91 -1.10 18.09
N LYS A 95 2.22 -0.95 17.88
CA LYS A 95 3.24 -1.07 18.94
C LYS A 95 3.51 0.24 19.67
N GLY A 96 2.83 1.32 19.31
CA GLY A 96 3.03 2.66 19.87
C GLY A 96 4.16 3.47 19.22
N SER A 97 4.68 3.04 18.07
CA SER A 97 5.71 3.81 17.34
C SER A 97 5.12 5.14 16.83
N PRO A 98 5.86 6.28 16.91
CA PRO A 98 5.45 7.51 16.24
C PRO A 98 5.32 7.33 14.73
N MET A 99 4.44 8.09 14.07
CA MET A 99 4.12 7.92 12.63
C MET A 99 5.36 7.93 11.72
N LEU A 100 6.23 8.95 11.84
CA LEU A 100 7.45 9.02 11.04
C LEU A 100 8.37 7.82 11.29
N THR A 101 8.46 7.35 12.53
CA THR A 101 9.24 6.16 12.89
C THR A 101 8.63 4.91 12.25
N ALA A 102 7.31 4.73 12.32
CA ALA A 102 6.59 3.63 11.70
C ALA A 102 6.83 3.58 10.19
N VAL A 103 6.75 4.73 9.51
CA VAL A 103 7.02 4.86 8.07
C VAL A 103 8.48 4.50 7.73
N ARG A 104 9.45 5.00 8.50
CA ARG A 104 10.89 4.69 8.29
C ARG A 104 11.17 3.20 8.47
N VAL A 105 10.61 2.58 9.51
CA VAL A 105 10.76 1.14 9.74
C VAL A 105 10.14 0.34 8.60
N ALA A 106 8.93 0.70 8.16
CA ALA A 106 8.27 0.03 7.05
C ALA A 106 9.04 0.13 5.74
N LYS A 107 9.58 1.30 5.40
CA LYS A 107 10.41 1.48 4.21
C LYS A 107 11.64 0.56 4.26
N ARG A 108 12.37 0.59 5.38
CA ARG A 108 13.56 -0.25 5.58
C ARG A 108 13.22 -1.74 5.52
N TYR A 109 12.08 -2.14 6.07
CA TYR A 109 11.62 -3.52 6.02
C TYR A 109 11.38 -3.99 4.58
N VAL A 110 10.65 -3.21 3.78
CA VAL A 110 10.39 -3.53 2.36
C VAL A 110 11.68 -3.55 1.56
N GLU A 111 12.58 -2.59 1.77
CA GLU A 111 13.90 -2.56 1.14
C GLU A 111 14.70 -3.84 1.44
N THR A 112 14.80 -4.20 2.72
CA THR A 112 15.52 -5.41 3.15
C THR A 112 14.89 -6.67 2.52
N ALA A 113 13.56 -6.72 2.43
CA ALA A 113 12.83 -7.88 1.93
C ALA A 113 12.96 -8.03 0.42
N LEU A 114 12.95 -6.91 -0.31
CA LEU A 114 13.24 -6.88 -1.74
C LEU A 114 14.67 -7.30 -2.03
N GLU A 115 15.66 -6.80 -1.27
CA GLU A 115 17.06 -7.13 -1.49
C GLU A 115 17.32 -8.62 -1.22
N TYR A 116 16.79 -9.14 -0.11
CA TYR A 116 16.87 -10.57 0.23
C TYR A 116 16.23 -11.45 -0.84
N SER A 117 15.08 -11.02 -1.38
CA SER A 117 14.29 -11.82 -2.31
C SER A 117 14.63 -11.56 -3.77
N LYS A 118 15.62 -10.72 -4.09
CA LYS A 118 15.78 -10.16 -5.43
C LYS A 118 15.95 -11.22 -6.53
N ASP A 119 16.55 -12.35 -6.17
CA ASP A 119 16.89 -13.49 -7.04
C ASP A 119 15.95 -14.69 -6.88
N ILE A 120 14.93 -14.59 -6.01
CA ILE A 120 13.94 -15.67 -5.82
C ILE A 120 13.07 -15.79 -7.08
N LEU A 121 12.89 -17.00 -7.60
CA LEU A 121 12.03 -17.28 -8.75
C LEU A 121 10.82 -18.09 -8.29
N ILE A 122 9.67 -17.43 -8.17
CA ILE A 122 8.39 -18.06 -7.79
C ILE A 122 7.31 -17.70 -8.80
N GLY A 123 6.74 -18.73 -9.41
CA GLY A 123 5.70 -18.58 -10.43
C GLY A 123 6.23 -18.04 -11.77
N ASN A 124 5.31 -17.81 -12.71
CA ASN A 124 5.62 -17.38 -14.08
C ASN A 124 5.05 -15.99 -14.42
N GLY A 125 4.68 -15.20 -13.40
CA GLY A 125 4.11 -13.87 -13.58
C GLY A 125 5.17 -12.81 -13.91
N ILE A 126 4.76 -11.73 -14.59
CA ILE A 126 5.65 -10.59 -14.92
C ILE A 126 6.21 -9.91 -13.66
N GLN A 127 5.44 -9.91 -12.57
CA GLN A 127 5.88 -9.47 -11.25
C GLN A 127 5.81 -10.66 -10.29
N GLY A 128 6.93 -10.96 -9.64
CA GLY A 128 7.01 -12.00 -8.62
C GLY A 128 6.73 -11.44 -7.22
N PRO A 129 6.39 -12.31 -6.25
CA PRO A 129 6.34 -11.95 -4.84
C PRO A 129 7.75 -11.86 -4.23
N PHE A 130 7.86 -11.22 -3.06
CA PHE A 130 9.07 -11.30 -2.23
C PHE A 130 8.76 -11.98 -0.88
N ASP A 131 9.79 -12.48 -0.21
CA ASP A 131 9.69 -13.18 1.06
C ASP A 131 9.49 -12.19 2.22
N HIS A 132 8.25 -12.07 2.71
CA HIS A 132 7.92 -11.29 3.91
C HIS A 132 8.61 -11.83 5.17
N LEU A 133 8.98 -13.12 5.20
CA LEU A 133 9.60 -13.71 6.39
C LEU A 133 11.08 -13.37 6.49
N LEU A 134 11.70 -12.79 5.47
CA LEU A 134 13.09 -12.32 5.46
C LEU A 134 14.08 -13.37 5.99
N ARG A 135 14.27 -13.34 7.31
CA ARG A 135 15.27 -14.04 8.11
C ARG A 135 14.68 -14.78 9.31
N LEU A 136 13.35 -14.94 9.40
CA LEU A 136 12.73 -15.80 10.44
C LEU A 136 13.16 -17.27 10.34
N LYS A 137 13.89 -17.66 9.29
CA LYS A 137 14.62 -18.93 9.17
C LYS A 137 16.00 -18.95 9.87
N SER A 138 16.48 -17.82 10.38
CA SER A 138 17.81 -17.66 10.99
C SER A 138 17.70 -17.17 12.44
N GLY A 139 17.32 -18.07 13.34
CA GLY A 139 17.42 -17.87 14.79
C GLY A 139 16.10 -17.51 15.47
N SER A 140 15.64 -18.42 16.34
CA SER A 140 14.57 -18.21 17.31
C SER A 140 14.91 -17.01 18.21
N HIS A 141 14.16 -15.92 18.07
CA HIS A 141 14.14 -14.84 19.06
C HIS A 141 12.81 -14.86 19.79
N SER A 142 12.88 -15.10 21.11
CA SER A 142 11.75 -14.96 22.02
C SER A 142 11.40 -13.48 22.14
N PHE A 143 10.37 -13.05 21.41
CA PHE A 143 9.78 -11.73 21.62
C PHE A 143 8.90 -11.77 22.87
N ARG A 144 9.43 -11.28 24.00
CA ARG A 144 8.60 -10.90 25.15
C ARG A 144 7.89 -9.59 24.83
N ARG A 145 6.57 -9.67 24.66
CA ARG A 145 5.66 -8.50 24.55
C ARG A 145 5.67 -7.75 25.88
N LYS A 146 5.93 -6.44 25.88
CA LYS A 146 5.91 -5.62 27.10
C LYS A 146 4.52 -5.09 27.45
N ASP A 147 3.60 -4.96 26.48
CA ASP A 147 2.27 -4.41 26.70
C ASP A 147 1.15 -5.29 26.11
N ALA A 148 0.00 -5.28 26.79
CA ALA A 148 -1.20 -6.00 26.39
C ALA A 148 -1.87 -5.30 25.20
N PHE A 149 -2.21 -6.07 24.17
CA PHE A 149 -2.94 -5.61 22.99
C PHE A 149 -4.37 -5.20 23.37
N ASN A 150 -4.74 -3.94 23.12
CA ASN A 150 -6.12 -3.48 23.28
C ASN A 150 -6.86 -3.57 21.93
N PRO A 151 -7.96 -4.35 21.81
CA PRO A 151 -8.76 -4.43 20.58
C PRO A 151 -9.36 -3.10 20.13
N SER A 152 -9.51 -2.12 21.04
CA SER A 152 -9.96 -0.77 20.69
C SER A 152 -8.91 0.06 19.93
N ASP A 153 -7.65 -0.40 19.90
CA ASP A 153 -6.56 0.19 19.10
C ASP A 153 -6.50 -0.38 17.67
N LEU A 154 -7.51 -1.18 17.27
CA LEU A 154 -7.59 -1.74 15.92
C LEU A 154 -7.77 -0.62 14.90
N PHE A 155 -6.67 -0.32 14.21
CA PHE A 155 -6.67 0.49 13.01
C PHE A 155 -7.48 -0.22 11.93
N LEU A 156 -8.65 0.30 11.55
CA LEU A 156 -9.40 -0.24 10.42
C LEU A 156 -8.56 -0.01 9.15
N TYR A 157 -8.01 -1.11 8.64
CA TYR A 157 -7.19 -1.17 7.43
C TYR A 157 -8.08 -1.50 6.23
N ALA A 158 -8.29 -0.52 5.35
CA ALA A 158 -9.07 -0.69 4.13
C ALA A 158 -8.14 -0.82 2.92
N VAL A 159 -8.35 -1.86 2.11
CA VAL A 159 -7.73 -2.01 0.79
C VAL A 159 -8.80 -1.79 -0.26
N THR A 160 -8.56 -0.87 -1.20
CA THR A 160 -9.46 -0.66 -2.34
C THR A 160 -8.70 -0.76 -3.66
N ASP A 161 -9.32 -1.40 -4.65
CA ASP A 161 -8.77 -1.54 -6.00
C ASP A 161 -9.76 -1.14 -7.10
N SER A 162 -9.21 -0.69 -8.23
CA SER A 162 -10.00 -0.17 -9.35
C SER A 162 -10.95 -1.20 -9.98
N GLY A 163 -10.62 -2.48 -9.93
CA GLY A 163 -11.49 -3.57 -10.41
C GLY A 163 -12.65 -3.85 -9.48
N MET A 164 -12.40 -3.92 -8.17
CA MET A 164 -13.45 -4.04 -7.14
C MET A 164 -14.42 -2.85 -7.21
N ASN A 165 -13.89 -1.63 -7.26
CA ASN A 165 -14.72 -0.42 -7.31
C ASN A 165 -15.58 -0.37 -8.58
N LYS A 166 -15.01 -0.70 -9.75
CA LYS A 166 -15.75 -0.77 -11.00
C LYS A 166 -16.84 -1.84 -10.97
N LYS A 167 -16.58 -3.02 -10.38
CA LYS A 167 -17.58 -4.08 -10.20
C LYS A 167 -18.78 -3.60 -9.39
N TRP A 168 -18.57 -2.67 -8.46
CA TRP A 168 -19.60 -2.13 -7.57
C TRP A 168 -20.12 -0.75 -8.02
N GLY A 169 -19.75 -0.29 -9.21
CA GLY A 169 -20.22 0.98 -9.77
C GLY A 169 -19.72 2.23 -9.02
N ARG A 170 -18.62 2.13 -8.28
CA ARG A 170 -18.05 3.22 -7.49
C ARG A 170 -16.75 3.74 -8.11
N SER A 171 -16.48 5.03 -7.97
CA SER A 171 -15.15 5.56 -8.28
C SER A 171 -14.16 5.22 -7.15
N MET A 172 -12.86 5.27 -7.46
CA MET A 172 -11.83 5.09 -6.43
C MET A 172 -11.87 6.20 -5.37
N VAL A 173 -12.24 7.42 -5.79
CA VAL A 173 -12.38 8.57 -4.89
C VAL A 173 -13.50 8.32 -3.89
N ASP A 174 -14.66 7.85 -4.36
CA ASP A 174 -15.79 7.52 -3.50
C ASP A 174 -15.45 6.40 -2.52
N ALA A 175 -14.76 5.35 -2.99
CA ALA A 175 -14.34 4.24 -2.15
C ALA A 175 -13.39 4.68 -1.02
N VAL A 176 -12.49 5.63 -1.30
CA VAL A 176 -11.61 6.21 -0.28
C VAL A 176 -12.39 7.08 0.68
N ALA A 177 -13.26 7.95 0.17
CA ALA A 177 -14.09 8.84 0.99
C ALA A 177 -14.98 8.03 1.95
N GLU A 178 -15.60 6.96 1.47
CA GLU A 178 -16.41 6.05 2.29
C GLU A 178 -15.57 5.28 3.31
N ALA A 179 -14.38 4.79 2.96
CA ALA A 179 -13.49 4.14 3.92
C ALA A 179 -13.11 5.12 5.04
N ILE A 180 -12.80 6.36 4.68
CA ILE A 180 -12.50 7.44 5.63
C ILE A 180 -13.70 7.74 6.53
N GLN A 181 -14.92 7.85 5.97
CA GLN A 181 -16.15 8.07 6.73
C GLN A 181 -16.49 6.89 7.65
N GLY A 182 -16.23 5.66 7.19
CA GLY A 182 -16.42 4.42 7.96
C GLY A 182 -15.39 4.18 9.05
N GLY A 183 -14.47 5.12 9.28
CA GLY A 183 -13.49 5.04 10.38
C GLY A 183 -12.19 4.33 10.02
N ALA A 184 -11.90 4.10 8.73
CA ALA A 184 -10.61 3.57 8.32
C ALA A 184 -9.50 4.54 8.71
N THR A 185 -8.57 4.07 9.52
CA THR A 185 -7.39 4.83 9.94
C THR A 185 -6.22 4.62 8.98
N ILE A 186 -6.21 3.53 8.21
CA ILE A 186 -5.23 3.30 7.13
C ILE A 186 -5.97 2.86 5.87
N VAL A 187 -5.71 3.56 4.76
CA VAL A 187 -6.28 3.22 3.44
C VAL A 187 -5.16 2.95 2.45
N GLN A 188 -5.13 1.73 1.92
CA GLN A 188 -4.18 1.29 0.90
C GLN A 188 -4.87 1.15 -0.47
N LEU A 189 -4.32 1.84 -1.46
CA LEU A 189 -4.82 1.81 -2.83
C LEU A 189 -4.08 0.75 -3.66
N ARG A 190 -4.80 0.19 -4.64
CA ARG A 190 -4.24 -0.70 -5.65
C ARG A 190 -4.86 -0.41 -7.01
N MET A 191 -4.05 0.02 -7.97
CA MET A 191 -4.47 0.13 -9.37
C MET A 191 -4.19 -1.17 -10.13
N LEU A 192 -5.22 -1.81 -10.68
CA LEU A 192 -5.05 -2.91 -11.63
C LEU A 192 -4.75 -2.35 -13.03
N LYS A 193 -3.72 -2.88 -13.70
CA LYS A 193 -3.48 -2.58 -15.12
C LYS A 193 -4.64 -3.14 -15.95
N GLN A 194 -5.15 -2.35 -16.90
CA GLN A 194 -6.11 -2.85 -17.89
C GLN A 194 -5.50 -4.07 -18.61
N GLY A 195 -6.21 -5.21 -18.55
CA GLY A 195 -5.83 -6.45 -19.25
C GLY A 195 -5.41 -7.64 -18.36
N ILE A 196 -5.26 -7.50 -17.05
CA ILE A 196 -4.91 -8.64 -16.17
C ILE A 196 -6.17 -9.16 -15.45
N PHE A 197 -6.89 -10.07 -16.13
CA PHE A 197 -8.04 -10.77 -15.56
C PHE A 197 -7.54 -11.98 -14.75
N TRP A 198 -7.62 -11.90 -13.42
CA TRP A 198 -7.34 -13.05 -12.56
C TRP A 198 -8.56 -13.98 -12.57
N LYS A 199 -8.49 -15.07 -13.33
CA LYS A 199 -9.46 -16.16 -13.23
C LYS A 199 -9.14 -16.97 -11.97
N GLN A 200 -9.57 -16.48 -10.82
CA GLN A 200 -9.54 -17.25 -9.58
C GLN A 200 -10.54 -18.41 -9.74
N ARG A 201 -10.06 -19.56 -10.21
CA ARG A 201 -10.83 -20.81 -10.17
C ARG A 201 -10.88 -21.31 -8.72
N SER A 202 -11.78 -20.75 -7.93
CA SER A 202 -12.25 -21.45 -6.74
C SER A 202 -13.30 -22.47 -7.19
N ARG A 203 -12.91 -23.75 -7.27
CA ARG A 203 -13.87 -24.85 -7.12
C ARG A 203 -14.35 -24.80 -5.67
N VAL A 204 -15.54 -24.25 -5.46
CA VAL A 204 -16.39 -24.64 -4.33
C VAL A 204 -17.77 -24.84 -4.92
N LEU A 205 -18.27 -26.07 -4.81
CA LEU A 205 -19.64 -26.42 -5.14
C LEU A 205 -20.60 -25.50 -4.37
N GLN A 206 -21.58 -24.92 -5.06
CA GLN A 206 -22.95 -24.87 -4.56
C GLN A 206 -23.91 -24.72 -5.75
N SER A 207 -24.62 -25.84 -5.98
CA SER A 207 -25.97 -26.01 -6.52
C SER A 207 -26.61 -24.92 -7.39
N VAL A 208 -26.91 -25.37 -8.61
CA VAL A 208 -27.97 -24.94 -9.53
C VAL A 208 -29.30 -24.62 -8.82
N VAL A 209 -29.86 -23.45 -9.10
CA VAL A 209 -31.32 -23.21 -9.25
C VAL A 209 -31.51 -22.16 -10.36
N PRO A 210 -32.27 -22.44 -11.44
CA PRO A 210 -32.68 -21.44 -12.43
C PRO A 210 -34.12 -20.98 -12.18
N MET A 211 -34.39 -19.68 -12.29
CA MET A 211 -35.70 -19.04 -12.52
C MET A 211 -35.46 -17.53 -12.56
N GLU A 212 -36.05 -16.70 -13.41
CA GLU A 212 -36.84 -16.83 -14.63
C GLU A 212 -36.83 -15.43 -15.28
N PHE A 213 -37.11 -15.36 -16.57
CA PHE A 213 -37.19 -14.13 -17.35
C PHE A 213 -38.29 -13.18 -16.84
N CYS A 214 -38.08 -11.87 -17.02
CA CYS A 214 -39.16 -10.91 -17.24
C CYS A 214 -38.77 -10.00 -18.41
N TYR A 215 -39.39 -10.34 -19.55
CA TYR A 215 -39.51 -9.68 -20.86
C TYR A 215 -38.24 -9.38 -21.67
#